data_AF-A0A952IBZ8-F1
#
_entry.id   AF-A0A952IBZ8-F1
#
_cell.length_a   1.000
_cell.length_b   1.000
_cell.length_c   1.000
_cell.angle_alpha   90.00
_cell.angle_beta   90.00
_cell.angle_gamma   90.00
#
_symmetry.space_group_name_H-M   'P 1'
#
loop_
_entity.id
_entity.type
_entity.pdbx_description
1 polymer ?
#
loop_
_entity_poly.entity_id
_entity_poly.type
_entity_poly.pdbx_seq_one_letter_code
_entity_poly.pdbx_strand_id
1 'polypeptide(L)'
;MNPSHRYARLMQRSVSILTMVAFAWSLSPFAYAQVTPPVNTVNDGKNVQGGNYYNTTDGKTTFVNTGGGGLHIQPGIIVTGKEVSNPLDPLGSLTGNGGTLHFYAPGSVIRIDGTINVKGAMTNGIYTGNGGRVFFDSAFVYNNGAIYADGANGGFIQFNTGSAVFAPGSVTSAKGMNGYGGTVVVNASGAVDVQGNGDLVALLDTSGRVIGAY
;
A
#
# COMPACT_ATOMS: atom_id res chain seq x y z
N MET A 1 50.30 18.14 -86.60
CA MET A 1 50.72 16.86 -87.22
C MET A 1 50.17 15.72 -86.37
N ASN A 2 49.65 14.66 -87.00
CA ASN A 2 49.44 13.33 -86.39
C ASN A 2 50.82 12.65 -86.16
N PRO A 3 50.95 11.47 -85.52
CA PRO A 3 49.95 10.51 -85.02
C PRO A 3 50.04 10.37 -83.46
N SER A 4 49.59 9.34 -82.71
CA SER A 4 49.16 7.95 -83.04
C SER A 4 48.31 7.28 -81.93
N HIS A 5 47.45 6.32 -82.31
CA HIS A 5 47.27 4.96 -81.75
C HIS A 5 47.21 4.70 -80.21
N ARG A 6 46.31 3.87 -79.65
CA ARG A 6 45.54 2.71 -80.20
C ARG A 6 44.47 2.19 -79.20
N TYR A 7 43.34 1.67 -79.70
CA TYR A 7 42.42 0.65 -79.11
C TYR A 7 41.81 0.90 -77.70
N ALA A 8 40.62 0.38 -77.31
CA ALA A 8 39.64 -0.51 -77.94
C ALA A 8 38.19 -0.13 -77.55
N ARG A 9 37.19 -0.67 -78.26
CA ARG A 9 35.77 -0.66 -77.84
C ARG A 9 35.57 -1.59 -76.63
N LEU A 10 34.63 -1.26 -75.73
CA LEU A 10 33.36 -2.01 -75.63
C LEU A 10 32.32 -1.26 -74.78
N MET A 11 31.03 -1.44 -75.12
CA MET A 11 29.89 -0.99 -74.30
C MET A 11 29.72 -1.90 -73.08
N GLN A 12 29.38 -1.35 -71.91
CA GLN A 12 28.37 -2.02 -71.06
C GLN A 12 27.63 -1.09 -70.07
N ARG A 13 26.33 -0.94 -70.33
CA ARG A 13 25.19 -0.88 -69.38
C ARG A 13 25.25 0.05 -68.15
N SER A 14 24.40 1.08 -68.23
CA SER A 14 23.43 1.55 -67.23
C SER A 14 23.61 1.12 -65.76
N VAL A 15 23.82 2.11 -64.88
CA VAL A 15 23.51 2.00 -63.45
C VAL A 15 22.43 3.03 -63.12
N SER A 16 21.24 2.56 -62.74
CA SER A 16 20.15 3.41 -62.25
C SER A 16 20.43 3.83 -60.82
N ILE A 17 20.38 5.13 -60.53
CA ILE A 17 20.48 5.67 -59.17
C ILE A 17 19.17 5.36 -58.45
N LEU A 18 19.23 4.59 -57.35
CA LEU A 18 18.10 4.41 -56.43
C LEU A 18 18.47 5.00 -55.06
N THR A 19 18.06 6.24 -54.83
CA THR A 19 18.27 6.94 -53.57
C THR A 19 17.24 6.46 -52.54
N MET A 20 17.60 5.51 -51.68
CA MET A 20 16.74 5.16 -50.54
C MET A 20 16.85 6.23 -49.45
N VAL A 21 15.79 7.03 -49.30
CA VAL A 21 15.61 7.87 -48.11
C VAL A 21 15.20 6.96 -46.96
N ALA A 22 16.14 6.69 -46.05
CA ALA A 22 15.85 5.98 -44.81
C ALA A 22 15.05 6.90 -43.87
N PHE A 23 13.72 6.77 -43.88
CA PHE A 23 12.85 7.45 -42.94
C PHE A 23 12.98 6.77 -41.57
N ALA A 24 13.92 7.24 -40.75
CA ALA A 24 14.14 6.72 -39.40
C ALA A 24 12.98 7.13 -38.49
N TRP A 25 11.98 6.25 -38.37
CA TRP A 25 10.96 6.37 -37.33
C TRP A 25 11.62 6.15 -35.97
N SER A 26 11.95 7.24 -35.27
CA SER A 26 12.32 7.18 -33.86
C SER A 26 11.09 6.81 -33.04
N LEU A 27 10.82 5.51 -32.93
CA LEU A 27 9.92 4.98 -31.92
C LEU A 27 10.55 5.25 -30.55
N SER A 28 10.21 6.39 -29.97
CA SER A 28 10.41 6.63 -28.54
C SER A 28 9.77 5.46 -27.80
N PRO A 29 10.52 4.67 -27.00
CA PRO A 29 9.89 3.66 -26.18
C PRO A 29 8.94 4.39 -25.24
N PHE A 30 7.63 4.14 -25.40
CA PHE A 30 6.66 4.53 -24.39
C PHE A 30 7.10 3.84 -23.11
N ALA A 31 7.64 4.63 -22.18
CA ALA A 31 7.82 4.20 -20.81
C ALA A 31 6.44 3.99 -20.23
N TYR A 32 5.90 2.78 -20.44
CA TYR A 32 4.86 2.25 -19.59
C TYR A 32 5.40 2.39 -18.17
N ALA A 33 4.79 3.26 -17.38
CA ALA A 33 4.92 3.18 -15.94
C ALA A 33 4.50 1.74 -15.60
N GLN A 34 5.46 0.89 -15.22
CA GLN A 34 5.13 -0.43 -14.70
C GLN A 34 4.37 -0.20 -13.42
N VAL A 35 3.03 -0.19 -13.52
CA VAL A 35 2.18 -0.30 -12.37
C VAL A 35 2.45 -1.71 -11.84
N THR A 36 3.27 -1.77 -10.79
CA THR A 36 3.74 -3.02 -10.21
C THR A 36 2.51 -3.85 -9.86
N PRO A 37 2.37 -5.10 -10.37
CA PRO A 37 1.19 -5.91 -10.07
C PRO A 37 1.05 -6.03 -8.56
N PRO A 38 -0.12 -5.68 -7.99
CA PRO A 38 -0.18 -5.58 -6.55
C PRO A 38 0.21 -6.79 -5.72
N VAL A 39 0.67 -6.41 -4.55
CA VAL A 39 1.51 -7.18 -3.67
C VAL A 39 0.62 -8.05 -2.78
N ASN A 40 0.09 -9.13 -3.35
CA ASN A 40 -0.28 -10.34 -2.61
C ASN A 40 1.01 -11.03 -2.12
N THR A 41 1.78 -10.34 -1.29
CA THR A 41 3.00 -10.95 -0.75
C THR A 41 3.06 -10.78 0.75
N VAL A 42 3.69 -11.80 1.32
CA VAL A 42 4.58 -11.63 2.45
C VAL A 42 5.64 -10.60 2.04
N ASN A 43 5.58 -9.41 2.63
CA ASN A 43 6.60 -8.37 2.53
C ASN A 43 7.59 -8.61 3.66
N ASP A 44 8.77 -9.09 3.31
CA ASP A 44 9.80 -9.44 4.30
C ASP A 44 10.80 -8.29 4.48
N GLY A 45 10.98 -7.87 5.73
CA GLY A 45 11.96 -6.86 6.10
C GLY A 45 11.60 -6.15 7.40
N LYS A 46 12.61 -5.85 8.22
CA LYS A 46 12.44 -5.17 9.50
C LYS A 46 11.69 -3.83 9.39
N ASN A 47 12.02 -3.02 8.38
CA ASN A 47 11.40 -1.72 8.16
C ASN A 47 10.28 -1.86 7.13
N VAL A 48 9.04 -1.64 7.56
CA VAL A 48 7.89 -1.63 6.65
C VAL A 48 7.96 -0.39 5.78
N GLN A 49 7.85 -0.58 4.46
CA GLN A 49 7.91 0.50 3.49
C GLN A 49 6.57 1.25 3.42
N GLY A 50 6.63 2.52 3.02
CA GLY A 50 5.44 3.31 2.72
C GLY A 50 4.90 2.95 1.33
N GLY A 51 3.58 3.01 1.15
CA GLY A 51 2.96 2.72 -0.14
C GLY A 51 1.49 2.31 -0.07
N ASN A 52 0.94 1.96 -1.22
CA ASN A 52 -0.38 1.37 -1.37
C ASN A 52 -0.25 -0.15 -1.58
N TYR A 53 -0.95 -0.91 -0.74
CA TYR A 53 -0.99 -2.36 -0.74
C TYR A 53 -2.41 -2.80 -1.04
N TYR A 54 -2.59 -3.51 -2.14
CA TYR A 54 -3.92 -3.90 -2.63
C TYR A 54 -4.12 -5.39 -2.38
N ASN A 55 -5.27 -5.75 -1.82
CA ASN A 55 -5.53 -7.10 -1.34
C ASN A 55 -6.38 -7.86 -2.35
N THR A 56 -5.85 -8.96 -2.88
CA THR A 56 -6.50 -9.67 -3.98
C THR A 56 -6.81 -11.12 -3.57
N THR A 57 -6.05 -12.15 -3.98
CA THR A 57 -6.39 -13.58 -3.82
C THR A 57 -6.51 -14.07 -2.37
N ASP A 58 -5.67 -13.59 -1.44
CA ASP A 58 -5.72 -13.94 -0.01
C ASP A 58 -6.51 -12.91 0.84
N GLY A 59 -7.09 -11.88 0.20
CA GLY A 59 -7.85 -10.84 0.89
C GLY A 59 -7.05 -9.97 1.88
N LYS A 60 -5.72 -10.14 1.97
CA LYS A 60 -4.80 -9.36 2.81
C LYS A 60 -3.41 -9.19 2.21
N THR A 61 -2.65 -8.25 2.76
CA THR A 61 -1.18 -8.12 2.57
C THR A 61 -0.51 -8.35 3.92
N THR A 62 0.52 -9.19 3.97
CA THR A 62 1.21 -9.55 5.21
C THR A 62 2.62 -8.98 5.24
N PHE A 63 3.02 -8.36 6.35
CA PHE A 63 4.39 -7.92 6.62
C PHE A 63 5.03 -8.88 7.63
N VAL A 64 6.27 -9.28 7.38
CA VAL A 64 7.06 -10.15 8.26
C VAL A 64 8.51 -9.68 8.34
N ASN A 65 9.28 -10.24 9.27
CA ASN A 65 10.73 -10.13 9.26
C ASN A 65 11.32 -11.50 9.60
N THR A 66 11.70 -12.27 8.57
CA THR A 66 12.24 -13.64 8.73
C THR A 66 13.64 -13.65 9.35
N GLY A 67 14.40 -12.54 9.22
CA GLY A 67 15.70 -12.34 9.86
C GLY A 67 15.63 -12.07 11.37
N GLY A 68 14.43 -11.94 11.93
CA GLY A 68 14.20 -11.66 13.35
C GLY A 68 14.41 -10.20 13.75
N GLY A 69 13.99 -9.86 14.97
CA GLY A 69 14.10 -8.49 15.51
C GLY A 69 12.93 -7.56 15.18
N GLY A 70 11.77 -8.12 14.81
CA GLY A 70 10.49 -7.40 14.75
C GLY A 70 10.22 -6.59 13.49
N LEU A 71 9.11 -5.86 13.51
CA LEU A 71 8.67 -4.95 12.45
C LEU A 71 8.65 -3.50 12.96
N HIS A 72 9.01 -2.56 12.09
CA HIS A 72 9.00 -1.13 12.38
C HIS A 72 8.36 -0.33 11.24
N ILE A 73 7.22 0.31 11.52
CA ILE A 73 6.69 1.39 10.68
C ILE A 73 7.28 2.70 11.22
N GLN A 74 8.23 3.27 10.48
CA GLN A 74 9.02 4.43 10.91
C GLN A 74 8.22 5.75 10.90
N PRO A 75 8.65 6.79 11.63
CA PRO A 75 8.02 8.11 11.58
C PRO A 75 7.92 8.63 10.13
N GLY A 76 6.79 9.24 9.77
CA GLY A 76 6.54 9.76 8.42
C GLY A 76 6.20 8.71 7.35
N ILE A 77 6.33 7.42 7.64
CA ILE A 77 5.90 6.35 6.73
C ILE A 77 4.37 6.19 6.79
N ILE A 78 3.73 6.06 5.63
CA ILE A 78 2.29 5.78 5.50
C ILE A 78 2.10 4.44 4.76
N VAL A 79 1.56 3.45 5.45
CA VAL A 79 1.22 2.13 4.93
C VAL A 79 -0.28 2.11 4.64
N THR A 80 -0.68 2.12 3.37
CA THR A 80 -2.10 2.22 2.97
C THR A 80 -2.62 0.90 2.43
N GLY A 81 -3.70 0.37 2.99
CA GLY A 81 -4.35 -0.86 2.51
C GLY A 81 -5.63 -0.57 1.72
N LYS A 82 -5.82 -1.25 0.58
CA LYS A 82 -6.98 -1.09 -0.31
C LYS A 82 -7.55 -2.43 -0.79
N GLU A 83 -8.87 -2.53 -0.85
CA GLU A 83 -9.56 -3.68 -1.45
C GLU A 83 -9.80 -3.45 -2.95
N VAL A 84 -9.54 -4.47 -3.78
CA VAL A 84 -9.86 -4.49 -5.22
C VAL A 84 -11.06 -5.42 -5.48
N SER A 85 -11.86 -5.10 -6.50
CA SER A 85 -13.08 -5.83 -6.82
C SER A 85 -12.83 -7.20 -7.46
N ASN A 86 -11.64 -7.42 -8.04
CA ASN A 86 -11.27 -8.67 -8.68
C ASN A 86 -9.96 -9.21 -8.08
N PRO A 87 -10.00 -10.33 -7.33
CA PRO A 87 -8.81 -10.98 -6.79
C PRO A 87 -7.76 -11.44 -7.83
N LEU A 88 -8.12 -11.48 -9.12
CA LEU A 88 -7.25 -11.88 -10.25
C LEU A 88 -6.78 -10.71 -11.12
N ASP A 89 -7.41 -9.54 -11.01
CA ASP A 89 -6.94 -8.30 -11.65
C ASP A 89 -6.52 -7.34 -10.54
N PRO A 90 -5.23 -7.36 -10.16
CA PRO A 90 -4.77 -6.59 -9.03
C PRO A 90 -4.69 -5.09 -9.39
N LEU A 91 -4.70 -4.72 -10.69
CA LEU A 91 -4.88 -3.33 -11.16
C LEU A 91 -6.35 -2.96 -11.39
N GLY A 92 -7.28 -3.85 -11.04
CA GLY A 92 -8.71 -3.70 -11.25
C GLY A 92 -9.35 -2.60 -10.41
N SER A 93 -10.65 -2.41 -10.59
CA SER A 93 -11.39 -1.37 -9.86
C SER A 93 -11.26 -1.57 -8.35
N LEU A 94 -11.02 -0.47 -7.63
CA LEU A 94 -11.22 -0.44 -6.18
C LEU A 94 -12.70 -0.68 -5.88
N THR A 95 -13.01 -1.43 -4.81
CA THR A 95 -14.38 -1.54 -4.29
C THR A 95 -14.83 -0.27 -3.57
N GLY A 96 -13.86 0.57 -3.19
CA GLY A 96 -14.04 1.69 -2.28
C GLY A 96 -13.84 1.31 -0.81
N ASN A 97 -13.78 0.03 -0.43
CA ASN A 97 -13.50 -0.35 0.96
C ASN A 97 -12.00 -0.20 1.29
N GLY A 98 -11.71 -0.07 2.58
CA GLY A 98 -10.35 -0.21 3.09
C GLY A 98 -9.85 -1.65 2.98
N GLY A 99 -8.54 -1.80 2.80
CA GLY A 99 -7.91 -3.12 2.70
C GLY A 99 -7.68 -3.83 4.04
N THR A 100 -7.24 -5.09 3.98
CA THR A 100 -6.70 -5.84 5.12
C THR A 100 -5.17 -5.80 5.13
N LEU A 101 -4.58 -5.31 6.22
CA LEU A 101 -3.14 -5.39 6.47
C LEU A 101 -2.87 -6.30 7.67
N HIS A 102 -1.83 -7.13 7.59
CA HIS A 102 -1.45 -8.06 8.64
C HIS A 102 0.04 -7.90 8.96
N PHE A 103 0.37 -7.51 10.18
CA PHE A 103 1.73 -7.38 10.66
C PHE A 103 2.05 -8.58 11.54
N TYR A 104 2.87 -9.50 11.02
CA TYR A 104 3.12 -10.80 11.63
C TYR A 104 4.59 -10.91 12.05
N ALA A 105 4.83 -10.72 13.35
CA ALA A 105 6.15 -10.78 13.98
C ALA A 105 6.09 -11.58 15.30
N PRO A 106 5.68 -12.86 15.26
CA PRO A 106 5.54 -13.70 16.46
C PRO A 106 6.86 -13.77 17.24
N GLY A 107 6.77 -13.76 18.58
CA GLY A 107 7.95 -13.75 19.44
C GLY A 107 8.76 -12.43 19.41
N SER A 108 8.38 -11.46 18.59
CA SER A 108 9.11 -10.20 18.37
C SER A 108 8.24 -8.96 18.63
N VAL A 109 8.83 -7.77 18.48
CA VAL A 109 8.15 -6.48 18.63
C VAL A 109 7.56 -6.00 17.29
N ILE A 110 6.37 -5.39 17.33
CA ILE A 110 5.89 -4.50 16.27
C ILE A 110 5.88 -3.08 16.80
N ARG A 111 6.68 -2.19 16.19
CA ARG A 111 6.77 -0.78 16.53
C ARG A 111 6.10 0.07 15.45
N ILE A 112 5.18 0.93 15.86
CA ILE A 112 4.38 1.78 14.99
C ILE A 112 4.65 3.23 15.39
N ASP A 113 5.54 3.93 14.69
CA ASP A 113 5.70 5.40 14.82
C ASP A 113 5.13 6.15 13.59
N GLY A 114 4.85 5.44 12.50
CA GLY A 114 4.22 5.98 11.30
C GLY A 114 2.70 5.86 11.29
N THR A 115 2.10 5.94 10.10
CA THR A 115 0.66 5.79 9.88
C THR A 115 0.31 4.49 9.16
N ILE A 116 -0.69 3.78 9.65
CA ILE A 116 -1.36 2.68 8.96
C ILE A 116 -2.76 3.17 8.57
N ASN A 117 -3.08 3.12 7.28
CA ASN A 117 -4.30 3.70 6.72
C ASN A 117 -5.07 2.68 5.88
N VAL A 118 -6.06 2.04 6.49
CA VAL A 118 -7.03 1.18 5.81
C VAL A 118 -8.42 1.83 5.82
N LYS A 119 -8.49 3.16 5.65
CA LYS A 119 -9.78 3.85 5.55
C LYS A 119 -10.51 3.53 4.25
N GLY A 120 -11.84 3.46 4.37
CA GLY A 120 -12.75 3.47 3.23
C GLY A 120 -12.60 4.72 2.36
N ALA A 121 -13.04 4.63 1.12
CA ALA A 121 -13.11 5.74 0.19
C ALA A 121 -14.04 6.84 0.73
N MET A 122 -13.69 8.08 0.44
CA MET A 122 -14.40 9.27 0.91
C MET A 122 -14.72 10.17 -0.28
N THR A 123 -15.97 10.60 -0.39
CA THR A 123 -16.45 11.54 -1.40
C THR A 123 -17.09 12.72 -0.68
N ASN A 124 -16.68 13.95 -0.95
CA ASN A 124 -17.22 15.18 -0.35
C ASN A 124 -17.29 15.15 1.19
N GLY A 125 -16.27 14.60 1.85
CA GLY A 125 -16.23 14.48 3.31
C GLY A 125 -17.12 13.36 3.89
N ILE A 126 -17.65 12.45 3.07
CA ILE A 126 -18.50 11.33 3.48
C ILE A 126 -17.86 10.01 3.06
N TYR A 127 -17.74 9.03 3.98
CA TYR A 127 -17.25 7.70 3.62
C TYR A 127 -18.27 6.94 2.76
N THR A 128 -17.88 6.60 1.53
CA THR A 128 -18.67 5.80 0.58
C THR A 128 -18.35 4.31 0.65
N GLY A 129 -17.17 3.95 1.16
CA GLY A 129 -16.79 2.57 1.46
C GLY A 129 -16.65 2.28 2.95
N ASN A 130 -16.61 1.00 3.31
CA ASN A 130 -16.38 0.54 4.67
C ASN A 130 -14.89 0.64 5.05
N GLY A 131 -14.63 0.67 6.36
CA GLY A 131 -13.28 0.60 6.89
C GLY A 131 -12.67 -0.77 6.66
N GLY A 132 -11.35 -0.80 6.50
CA GLY A 132 -10.59 -2.01 6.30
C GLY A 132 -10.29 -2.76 7.59
N ARG A 133 -9.30 -3.65 7.53
CA ARG A 133 -8.88 -4.48 8.65
C ARG A 133 -7.39 -4.34 8.92
N VAL A 134 -7.00 -4.32 10.19
CA VAL A 134 -5.59 -4.37 10.60
C VAL A 134 -5.40 -5.44 11.68
N PHE A 135 -4.47 -6.35 11.44
CA PHE A 135 -4.11 -7.42 12.37
C PHE A 135 -2.64 -7.27 12.79
N PHE A 136 -2.36 -7.42 14.07
CA PHE A 136 -1.01 -7.45 14.63
C PHE A 136 -0.81 -8.71 15.45
N ASP A 137 0.10 -9.58 15.04
CA ASP A 137 0.47 -10.81 15.75
C ASP A 137 1.93 -10.71 16.21
N SER A 138 2.17 -10.61 17.53
CA SER A 138 3.51 -10.32 18.06
C SER A 138 3.72 -10.77 19.51
N ALA A 139 4.95 -10.64 20.04
CA ALA A 139 5.16 -10.68 21.49
C ALA A 139 4.90 -9.32 22.16
N PHE A 140 5.10 -8.20 21.44
CA PHE A 140 4.88 -6.87 21.98
C PHE A 140 4.49 -5.87 20.88
N VAL A 141 3.50 -5.02 21.15
CA VAL A 141 3.16 -3.87 20.28
C VAL A 141 3.49 -2.56 20.98
N TYR A 142 4.22 -1.69 20.30
CA TYR A 142 4.42 -0.30 20.71
C TYR A 142 3.79 0.63 19.66
N ASN A 143 2.61 1.19 19.97
CA ASN A 143 1.95 2.18 19.13
C ASN A 143 2.25 3.60 19.63
N ASN A 144 2.98 4.35 18.82
CA ASN A 144 3.34 5.76 18.99
C ASN A 144 3.01 6.55 17.70
N GLY A 145 2.18 5.95 16.83
CA GLY A 145 1.78 6.49 15.54
C GLY A 145 0.26 6.52 15.43
N ALA A 146 -0.24 6.33 14.21
CA ALA A 146 -1.67 6.37 13.93
C ALA A 146 -2.14 5.18 13.10
N ILE A 147 -3.27 4.57 13.49
CA ILE A 147 -3.91 3.46 12.80
C ILE A 147 -5.34 3.88 12.50
N TYR A 148 -5.69 3.97 11.21
CA TYR A 148 -7.01 4.37 10.75
C TYR A 148 -7.67 3.26 9.94
N ALA A 149 -8.78 2.74 10.44
CA ALA A 149 -9.70 1.81 9.79
C ALA A 149 -11.12 2.41 9.72
N ASP A 150 -11.24 3.74 9.64
CA ASP A 150 -12.52 4.43 9.55
C ASP A 150 -13.25 4.15 8.22
N GLY A 151 -14.58 4.24 8.22
CA GLY A 151 -15.40 4.11 7.02
C GLY A 151 -16.87 4.37 7.25
N ALA A 152 -17.71 3.91 6.33
CA ALA A 152 -19.16 4.03 6.44
C ALA A 152 -19.71 3.31 7.69
N ASN A 153 -19.33 2.04 7.88
CA ASN A 153 -19.69 1.19 9.03
C ASN A 153 -18.47 0.82 9.90
N GLY A 154 -17.50 1.73 9.99
CA GLY A 154 -16.24 1.48 10.68
C GLY A 154 -15.41 0.38 10.02
N GLY A 155 -14.39 -0.07 10.74
CA GLY A 155 -13.49 -1.15 10.34
C GLY A 155 -13.09 -1.99 11.54
N PHE A 156 -12.01 -2.77 11.39
CA PHE A 156 -11.60 -3.72 12.42
C PHE A 156 -10.09 -3.67 12.69
N ILE A 157 -9.69 -3.43 13.93
CA ILE A 157 -8.29 -3.43 14.34
C ILE A 157 -8.12 -4.44 15.47
N GLN A 158 -7.20 -5.40 15.32
CA GLN A 158 -6.93 -6.44 16.32
C GLN A 158 -5.44 -6.56 16.61
N PHE A 159 -5.12 -6.48 17.90
CA PHE A 159 -3.80 -6.77 18.45
C PHE A 159 -3.84 -8.11 19.18
N ASN A 160 -3.20 -9.15 18.64
CA ASN A 160 -2.88 -10.38 19.37
C ASN A 160 -1.42 -10.27 19.82
N THR A 161 -1.20 -10.10 21.12
CA THR A 161 0.15 -9.77 21.61
C THR A 161 0.44 -10.33 23.00
N GLY A 162 1.72 -10.41 23.35
CA GLY A 162 2.12 -10.65 24.74
C GLY A 162 1.83 -9.45 25.62
N SER A 163 2.09 -8.22 25.16
CA SER A 163 1.76 -6.97 25.85
C SER A 163 1.69 -5.79 24.86
N ALA A 164 1.01 -4.71 25.22
CA ALA A 164 0.86 -3.53 24.36
C ALA A 164 1.14 -2.23 25.12
N VAL A 165 1.71 -1.25 24.42
CA VAL A 165 1.77 0.15 24.86
C VAL A 165 1.18 1.03 23.76
N PHE A 166 0.25 1.91 24.14
CA PHE A 166 -0.26 3.00 23.32
C PHE A 166 0.26 4.31 23.93
N ALA A 167 1.24 4.93 23.28
CA ALA A 167 1.94 6.11 23.76
C ALA A 167 1.06 7.38 23.67
N PRO A 168 1.36 8.46 24.43
CA PRO A 168 0.57 9.69 24.44
C PRO A 168 0.42 10.29 23.04
N GLY A 169 -0.81 10.61 22.64
CA GLY A 169 -1.11 11.14 21.30
C GLY A 169 -1.13 10.11 20.16
N SER A 170 -0.87 8.82 20.44
CA SER A 170 -1.11 7.76 19.45
C SER A 170 -2.61 7.62 19.16
N VAL A 171 -2.95 7.19 17.94
CA VAL A 171 -4.34 7.08 17.48
C VAL A 171 -4.62 5.67 16.96
N THR A 172 -5.73 5.08 17.39
CA THR A 172 -6.28 3.82 16.88
C THR A 172 -7.77 4.03 16.63
N SER A 173 -8.14 4.22 15.37
CA SER A 173 -9.44 4.74 14.96
C SER A 173 -10.13 3.76 14.00
N ALA A 174 -11.38 3.39 14.28
CA ALA A 174 -12.19 2.49 13.47
C ALA A 174 -13.63 3.04 13.33
N LYS A 175 -13.78 4.36 13.13
CA LYS A 175 -15.06 5.06 13.24
C LYS A 175 -16.02 4.75 12.10
N GLY A 176 -17.29 4.59 12.44
CA GLY A 176 -18.41 4.48 11.49
C GLY A 176 -19.17 5.79 11.36
N MET A 177 -18.73 6.64 10.44
CA MET A 177 -19.27 8.01 10.36
C MET A 177 -20.73 8.05 9.87
N ASN A 178 -21.15 7.05 9.09
CA ASN A 178 -22.48 7.01 8.48
C ASN A 178 -23.40 5.93 9.09
N GLY A 179 -22.83 4.92 9.74
CA GLY A 179 -23.51 3.75 10.30
C GLY A 179 -22.88 3.30 11.61
N TYR A 180 -22.72 1.98 11.79
CA TYR A 180 -22.20 1.41 13.03
C TYR A 180 -20.73 1.73 13.24
N GLY A 181 -20.34 1.97 14.50
CA GLY A 181 -18.94 2.04 14.90
C GLY A 181 -18.22 0.72 14.65
N GLY A 182 -16.94 0.79 14.31
CA GLY A 182 -16.09 -0.39 14.13
C GLY A 182 -15.58 -0.95 15.45
N THR A 183 -14.58 -1.83 15.37
CA THR A 183 -14.05 -2.56 16.53
C THR A 183 -12.54 -2.40 16.65
N VAL A 184 -12.08 -2.12 17.87
CA VAL A 184 -10.68 -2.26 18.29
C VAL A 184 -10.62 -3.36 19.35
N VAL A 185 -9.84 -4.41 19.09
CA VAL A 185 -9.65 -5.56 20.00
C VAL A 185 -8.20 -5.61 20.45
N VAL A 186 -7.96 -5.56 21.76
CA VAL A 186 -6.63 -5.78 22.36
C VAL A 186 -6.65 -7.12 23.10
N ASN A 187 -6.20 -8.16 22.42
CA ASN A 187 -6.04 -9.51 22.94
C ASN A 187 -4.59 -9.69 23.43
N ALA A 188 -4.32 -9.23 24.65
CA ALA A 188 -3.01 -9.31 25.28
C ALA A 188 -2.98 -10.40 26.37
N SER A 189 -1.92 -11.21 26.42
CA SER A 189 -1.71 -12.17 27.51
C SER A 189 -1.04 -11.56 28.76
N GLY A 190 -0.64 -10.29 28.68
CA GLY A 190 0.07 -9.53 29.69
C GLY A 190 -0.40 -8.08 29.73
N ALA A 191 0.47 -7.15 30.09
CA ALA A 191 0.10 -5.76 30.34
C ALA A 191 -0.36 -5.03 29.06
N VAL A 192 -1.38 -4.19 29.22
CA VAL A 192 -1.79 -3.19 28.23
C VAL A 192 -1.70 -1.82 28.90
N ASP A 193 -0.82 -0.97 28.41
CA ASP A 193 -0.61 0.38 28.90
C ASP A 193 -1.17 1.38 27.88
N VAL A 194 -2.09 2.25 28.32
CA VAL A 194 -2.73 3.28 27.48
C VAL A 194 -2.38 4.63 28.11
N GLN A 195 -1.39 5.29 27.54
CA GLN A 195 -0.69 6.39 28.18
C GLN A 195 -1.30 7.75 27.87
N GLY A 196 -1.12 8.68 28.81
CA GLY A 196 -1.38 10.11 28.61
C GLY A 196 -0.24 10.95 29.20
N ASN A 197 -0.04 12.15 28.65
CA ASN A 197 0.92 13.14 29.11
C ASN A 197 0.33 14.54 28.91
N GLY A 198 -0.22 15.12 29.98
CA GLY A 198 -0.99 16.36 29.90
C GLY A 198 -2.20 16.20 28.98
N ASP A 199 -2.36 17.12 28.03
CA ASP A 199 -3.47 17.14 27.07
C ASP A 199 -3.36 16.06 25.97
N LEU A 200 -2.21 15.37 25.85
CA LEU A 200 -2.02 14.29 24.89
C LEU A 200 -2.35 12.95 25.53
N VAL A 201 -3.42 12.30 25.06
CA VAL A 201 -3.84 10.96 25.50
C VAL A 201 -3.86 10.02 24.30
N ALA A 202 -3.47 8.75 24.50
CA ALA A 202 -3.65 7.71 23.50
C ALA A 202 -5.14 7.50 23.20
N LEU A 203 -5.54 7.60 21.93
CA LEU A 203 -6.94 7.53 21.52
C LEU A 203 -7.27 6.16 20.91
N LEU A 204 -8.26 5.47 21.49
CA LEU A 204 -8.94 4.34 20.87
C LEU A 204 -10.38 4.77 20.54
N ASP A 205 -10.70 4.95 19.26
CA ASP A 205 -11.98 5.52 18.82
C ASP A 205 -12.73 4.57 17.88
N THR A 206 -13.78 3.98 18.41
CA THR A 206 -14.73 3.09 17.72
C THR A 206 -16.10 3.75 17.50
N SER A 207 -16.18 5.09 17.58
CA SER A 207 -17.46 5.81 17.51
C SER A 207 -18.24 5.53 16.23
N GLY A 208 -19.57 5.53 16.37
CA GLY A 208 -20.53 5.31 15.30
C GLY A 208 -21.62 6.36 15.30
N ARG A 209 -22.43 6.40 14.24
CA ARG A 209 -23.61 7.25 14.18
C ARG A 209 -24.70 6.70 15.11
N VAL A 210 -25.08 7.49 16.11
CA VAL A 210 -26.30 7.23 16.91
C VAL A 210 -27.53 7.60 16.07
N ILE A 211 -28.50 6.69 15.98
CA ILE A 211 -29.78 6.91 15.30
C ILE A 211 -30.90 6.83 16.35
N GLY A 212 -31.49 7.98 16.65
CA GLY A 212 -32.61 8.13 17.58
C GLY A 212 -32.90 9.61 17.81
N ALA A 213 -34.15 9.93 18.13
CA ALA A 213 -34.51 11.24 18.69
C ALA A 213 -34.44 11.14 20.22
N TYR A 214 -33.87 12.15 20.85
CA TYR A 214 -33.75 12.33 22.30
C TYR A 214 -34.41 13.64 22.72
#